data_AF-A0A803QP86-F1
#
_entry.id   AF-A0A803QP86-F1
#
_cell.length_a   1.000
_cell.length_b   1.000
_cell.length_c   1.000
_cell.angle_alpha   90.00
_cell.angle_beta   90.00
_cell.angle_gamma   90.00
#
_symmetry.space_group_name_H-M   'P 1'
#
loop_
_entity.id
_entity.type
_entity.pdbx_description
1 polymer ?
#
loop_
_entity_poly.entity_id
_entity_poly.type
_entity_poly.pdbx_seq_one_letter_code
_entity_poly.pdbx_strand_id
1 'polypeptide(L)'
;MVTVNLGLLHYVVDHVYGALMHRSKISPPFFSGGWGGSKLELLERMITQLFPDMAGQNWPPTSIQPIWKTVWESRTACLREGVFRTSCDEQLLSALPPECHNARVAFLTPKGVPSHRMACVVHLAGTGDHTFERRLRLGGPLLKENIATMVLESPFYGQRRPSLQRGARLLCVSDLLLLGSATIGEARSLLHWLDSEEGIGKMGVCGLSMGGVHAAMVGSLHPTPVATLPFLSPHSAVVAFCEGILKHATAWEALREELAAQHAAMTLEEVKERMRNVLSHTDVTRFPIPKNPNAVIFVAATVSI
;
A
#
# COMPACT_ATOMS: atom_id res chain seq x y z
N MET A 1 -38.72 21.31 -7.69
CA MET A 1 -37.68 21.19 -6.66
C MET A 1 -36.56 20.38 -7.29
N VAL A 2 -35.48 21.03 -7.75
CA VAL A 2 -34.38 20.35 -8.44
C VAL A 2 -33.62 19.57 -7.38
N THR A 3 -33.75 18.24 -7.36
CA THR A 3 -32.86 17.36 -6.63
C THR A 3 -31.48 17.50 -7.26
N VAL A 4 -30.67 18.44 -6.76
CA VAL A 4 -29.26 18.51 -7.09
C VAL A 4 -28.67 17.19 -6.64
N ASN A 5 -28.22 16.36 -7.59
CA ASN A 5 -27.50 15.14 -7.26
C ASN A 5 -26.19 15.56 -6.58
N LEU A 6 -26.22 15.64 -5.24
CA LEU A 6 -25.08 16.03 -4.40
C LEU A 6 -23.85 15.16 -4.70
N GLY A 7 -24.05 13.89 -5.08
CA GLY A 7 -22.99 12.99 -5.51
C GLY A 7 -22.29 13.46 -6.78
N LEU A 8 -23.07 13.86 -7.80
CA LEU A 8 -22.53 14.44 -9.04
C LEU A 8 -21.83 15.79 -8.78
N LEU A 9 -22.39 16.62 -7.91
CA LEU A 9 -21.78 17.90 -7.55
C LEU A 9 -20.44 17.70 -6.83
N HIS A 10 -20.36 16.82 -5.83
CA HIS A 10 -19.09 16.51 -5.15
C HIS A 10 -18.07 15.89 -6.11
N TYR A 11 -18.50 14.98 -6.98
CA TYR A 11 -17.65 14.41 -8.02
C TYR A 11 -17.06 15.49 -8.92
N VAL A 12 -17.88 16.42 -9.42
CA VAL A 12 -17.42 17.52 -10.27
C VAL A 12 -16.49 18.46 -9.50
N VAL A 13 -16.81 18.79 -8.26
CA VAL A 13 -15.96 19.64 -7.40
C VAL A 13 -14.59 19.00 -7.16
N ASP A 14 -14.54 17.71 -6.82
CA ASP A 14 -13.28 16.98 -6.62
C ASP A 14 -12.44 16.96 -7.90
N HIS A 15 -13.08 16.76 -9.06
CA HIS A 15 -12.41 16.77 -10.35
C HIS A 15 -11.87 18.15 -10.72
N VAL A 16 -12.66 19.19 -10.53
CA VAL A 16 -12.25 20.58 -10.80
C VAL A 16 -11.14 21.01 -9.84
N TYR A 17 -11.30 20.73 -8.54
CA TYR A 17 -10.29 21.07 -7.52
C TYR A 17 -8.98 20.34 -7.77
N GLY A 18 -9.01 19.01 -7.94
CA GLY A 18 -7.78 18.25 -8.18
C GLY A 18 -7.16 18.55 -9.55
N ALA A 19 -7.97 18.83 -10.58
CA ALA A 19 -7.44 19.34 -11.84
C ALA A 19 -6.73 20.68 -11.65
N LEU A 20 -7.31 21.62 -10.91
CA LEU A 20 -6.72 22.94 -10.68
C LEU A 20 -5.45 22.87 -9.80
N MET A 21 -5.48 22.07 -8.73
CA MET A 21 -4.34 21.87 -7.83
C MET A 21 -3.18 21.12 -8.48
N HIS A 22 -3.44 20.16 -9.38
CA HIS A 22 -2.38 19.41 -10.05
C HIS A 22 -1.90 20.06 -11.35
N ARG A 23 -2.79 20.73 -12.11
CA ARG A 23 -2.40 21.46 -13.33
C ARG A 23 -1.65 22.76 -13.04
N SER A 24 -1.82 23.36 -11.86
CA SER A 24 -1.07 24.54 -11.44
C SER A 24 0.43 24.27 -11.19
N LYS A 25 0.89 23.00 -11.26
CA LYS A 25 2.29 22.58 -11.10
C LYS A 25 2.97 23.06 -9.81
N ILE A 26 2.18 23.43 -8.79
CA ILE A 26 2.69 23.89 -7.48
C ILE A 26 3.46 22.76 -6.77
N SER A 27 3.12 21.50 -7.07
CA SER A 27 3.86 20.31 -6.62
C SER A 27 4.34 19.51 -7.84
N PRO A 28 5.49 18.81 -7.76
CA PRO A 28 5.94 17.94 -8.84
C PRO A 28 4.90 16.83 -9.11
N PRO A 29 4.73 16.43 -10.38
CA PRO A 29 3.88 15.29 -10.72
C PRO A 29 4.49 13.98 -10.24
N PHE A 30 3.65 12.95 -10.12
CA PHE A 30 4.08 11.55 -10.07
C PHE A 30 4.76 11.15 -11.37
N PHE A 31 5.71 10.22 -11.26
CA PHE A 31 6.39 9.55 -12.37
C PHE A 31 7.23 10.49 -13.25
N SER A 32 7.73 11.58 -12.68
CA SER A 32 8.58 12.54 -13.42
C SER A 32 9.93 11.97 -13.84
N GLY A 33 10.37 10.87 -13.22
CA GLY A 33 11.55 10.08 -13.59
C GLY A 33 11.23 8.95 -14.57
N GLY A 34 9.98 8.83 -15.04
CA GLY A 34 9.61 7.91 -16.11
C GLY A 34 9.09 6.55 -15.65
N TRP A 35 9.32 5.51 -16.46
CA TRP A 35 8.82 4.15 -16.25
C TRP A 35 9.67 3.38 -15.23
N GLY A 36 10.98 3.64 -15.20
CA GLY A 36 11.93 2.96 -14.30
C GLY A 36 12.77 1.87 -14.98
N GLY A 37 12.74 1.77 -16.31
CA GLY A 37 13.61 0.91 -17.12
C GLY A 37 13.62 -0.56 -16.66
N SER A 38 14.83 -1.11 -16.46
CA SER A 38 15.03 -2.52 -16.08
C SER A 38 14.35 -2.94 -14.77
N LYS A 39 14.07 -1.99 -13.86
CA LYS A 39 13.32 -2.28 -12.63
C LYS A 39 11.88 -2.64 -12.96
N LEU A 40 11.26 -1.95 -13.92
CA LEU A 40 9.90 -2.24 -14.33
C LEU A 40 9.83 -3.60 -15.04
N GLU A 41 10.76 -3.86 -15.97
CA GLU A 41 10.84 -5.14 -16.68
C GLU A 41 11.03 -6.33 -15.74
N LEU A 42 11.87 -6.17 -14.71
CA LEU A 42 12.04 -7.16 -13.64
C LEU A 42 10.70 -7.43 -12.94
N LEU A 43 9.99 -6.38 -12.54
CA LEU A 43 8.72 -6.50 -11.82
C LEU A 43 7.65 -7.18 -12.68
N GLU A 44 7.50 -6.76 -13.93
CA GLU A 44 6.54 -7.36 -14.88
C GLU A 44 6.84 -8.85 -15.07
N ARG A 45 8.11 -9.23 -15.18
CA ARG A 45 8.51 -10.65 -15.26
C ARG A 45 8.16 -11.42 -13.99
N MET A 46 8.50 -10.90 -12.81
CA MET A 46 8.20 -11.56 -11.53
C MET A 46 6.68 -11.73 -11.33
N ILE A 47 5.93 -10.67 -11.56
CA ILE A 47 4.46 -10.63 -11.52
C ILE A 47 3.87 -11.68 -12.46
N THR A 48 4.31 -11.71 -13.72
CA THR A 48 3.80 -12.67 -14.72
C THR A 48 4.10 -14.12 -14.35
N GLN A 49 5.22 -14.39 -13.67
CA GLN A 49 5.52 -15.72 -13.15
C GLN A 49 4.64 -16.10 -11.95
N LEU A 50 4.24 -15.12 -11.12
CA LEU A 50 3.45 -15.36 -9.91
C LEU A 50 1.95 -15.52 -10.20
N PHE A 51 1.38 -14.77 -11.16
CA PHE A 51 -0.06 -14.75 -11.42
C PHE A 51 -0.70 -16.10 -11.82
N PRO A 52 -0.09 -16.94 -12.68
CA PRO A 52 -0.66 -18.25 -13.04
C PRO A 52 -0.80 -19.19 -11.83
N ASP A 53 0.09 -19.07 -10.85
CA ASP A 53 0.21 -20.01 -9.74
C ASP A 53 -0.37 -19.49 -8.41
N MET A 54 -0.79 -18.22 -8.34
CA MET A 54 -1.30 -17.61 -7.09
C MET A 54 -2.54 -18.32 -6.52
N ALA A 55 -3.37 -18.94 -7.36
CA ALA A 55 -4.55 -19.70 -6.92
C ALA A 55 -4.19 -21.01 -6.18
N GLY A 56 -2.99 -21.56 -6.38
CA GLY A 56 -2.55 -22.84 -5.81
C GLY A 56 -1.38 -22.73 -4.82
N GLN A 57 -0.60 -21.65 -4.84
CA GLN A 57 0.60 -21.53 -4.01
C GLN A 57 0.31 -20.85 -2.67
N ASN A 58 0.41 -21.64 -1.59
CA ASN A 58 0.39 -21.13 -0.21
C ASN A 58 1.80 -20.71 0.21
N TRP A 59 2.41 -19.75 -0.49
CA TRP A 59 3.81 -19.38 -0.25
C TRP A 59 3.98 -18.87 1.18
N PRO A 60 4.85 -19.47 2.01
CA PRO A 60 5.00 -19.07 3.40
C PRO A 60 5.55 -17.64 3.50
N PRO A 61 5.05 -16.81 4.42
CA PRO A 61 5.67 -15.54 4.74
C PRO A 61 7.12 -15.75 5.20
N THR A 62 8.03 -14.88 4.78
CA THR A 62 9.42 -14.90 5.26
C THR A 62 9.46 -14.52 6.73
N SER A 63 10.14 -15.30 7.56
CA SER A 63 10.37 -14.95 8.96
C SER A 63 11.22 -13.69 9.09
N ILE A 64 10.89 -12.85 10.07
CA ILE A 64 11.58 -11.58 10.35
C ILE A 64 11.93 -11.50 11.82
N GLN A 65 12.94 -10.69 12.15
CA GLN A 65 13.36 -10.43 13.53
C GLN A 65 13.43 -8.92 13.79
N PRO A 66 12.30 -8.28 14.14
CA PRO A 66 12.29 -6.86 14.47
C PRO A 66 13.07 -6.58 15.75
N ILE A 67 13.97 -5.60 15.68
CA ILE A 67 14.67 -5.04 16.83
C ILE A 67 13.82 -3.91 17.39
N TRP A 68 13.35 -4.06 18.62
CA TRP A 68 12.39 -3.15 19.24
C TRP A 68 13.05 -2.15 20.19
N LYS A 69 12.52 -0.92 20.20
CA LYS A 69 12.78 0.12 21.18
C LYS A 69 11.46 0.61 21.76
N THR A 70 11.33 0.61 23.08
CA THR A 70 10.18 1.24 23.75
C THR A 70 10.27 2.75 23.59
N VAL A 71 9.24 3.35 23.00
CA VAL A 71 9.12 4.81 22.80
C VAL A 71 8.32 5.45 23.92
N TRP A 72 7.27 4.78 24.36
CA TRP A 72 6.38 5.25 25.41
C TRP A 72 5.73 4.08 26.13
N GLU A 73 5.49 4.24 27.43
CA GLU A 73 4.81 3.24 28.24
C GLU A 73 3.96 3.91 29.34
N SER A 74 2.84 3.28 29.66
CA SER A 74 1.96 3.65 30.78
C SER A 74 1.61 2.41 31.61
N ARG A 75 0.64 2.56 32.53
CA ARG A 75 0.11 1.42 33.29
C ARG A 75 -0.67 0.44 32.41
N THR A 76 -1.32 0.93 31.36
CA THR A 76 -2.30 0.17 30.57
C THR A 76 -1.88 -0.07 29.12
N ALA A 77 -0.82 0.58 28.63
CA ALA A 77 -0.39 0.45 27.24
C ALA A 77 1.12 0.69 27.06
N CYS A 78 1.67 0.14 25.98
CA CYS A 78 3.07 0.29 25.58
C CYS A 78 3.16 0.54 24.08
N LEU A 79 3.98 1.51 23.67
CA LEU A 79 4.34 1.80 22.29
C LEU A 79 5.82 1.44 22.07
N ARG A 80 6.06 0.48 21.18
CA ARG A 80 7.40 0.10 20.70
C ARG A 80 7.55 0.53 19.24
N GLU A 81 8.75 0.96 18.86
CA GLU A 81 9.15 1.08 17.45
C GLU A 81 10.17 -0.01 17.13
N GLY A 82 10.01 -0.65 15.98
CA GLY A 82 10.80 -1.77 15.52
C GLY A 82 11.43 -1.50 14.16
N VAL A 83 12.60 -2.10 13.93
CA VAL A 83 13.27 -2.10 12.63
C VAL A 83 13.67 -3.54 12.28
N PHE A 84 13.44 -3.95 11.04
CA PHE A 84 13.87 -5.26 10.52
C PHE A 84 14.31 -5.14 9.06
N ARG A 85 15.16 -6.06 8.60
CA ARG A 85 15.48 -6.19 7.17
C ARG A 85 14.20 -6.53 6.40
N THR A 86 13.92 -5.84 5.30
CA THR A 86 12.76 -6.15 4.45
C THR A 86 12.70 -7.64 4.09
N SER A 87 11.49 -8.20 4.04
CA SER A 87 11.25 -9.62 3.70
C SER A 87 11.31 -9.92 2.19
N CYS A 88 11.60 -8.89 1.38
CA CYS A 88 11.76 -9.02 -0.06
C CYS A 88 12.89 -9.99 -0.41
N ASP A 89 12.70 -10.77 -1.47
CA ASP A 89 13.79 -11.57 -2.04
C ASP A 89 14.92 -10.70 -2.60
N GLU A 90 16.07 -11.32 -2.89
CA GLU A 90 17.26 -10.63 -3.40
C GLU A 90 17.01 -9.86 -4.70
N GLN A 91 16.13 -10.34 -5.58
CA GLN A 91 15.85 -9.66 -6.85
C GLN A 91 15.10 -8.35 -6.58
N LEU A 92 14.01 -8.42 -5.81
CA LEU A 92 13.23 -7.25 -5.44
C LEU A 92 14.05 -6.27 -4.58
N LEU A 93 14.87 -6.80 -3.68
CA LEU A 93 15.77 -6.02 -2.86
C LEU A 93 16.79 -5.22 -3.67
N SER A 94 17.33 -5.81 -4.75
CA SER A 94 18.27 -5.12 -5.65
C SER A 94 17.63 -3.95 -6.41
N ALA A 95 16.30 -4.01 -6.64
CA ALA A 95 15.56 -2.94 -7.29
C ALA A 95 15.12 -1.83 -6.31
N LEU A 96 14.97 -2.15 -5.02
CA LEU A 96 14.60 -1.21 -3.97
C LEU A 96 15.72 -0.18 -3.69
N PRO A 97 15.37 1.09 -3.45
CA PRO A 97 16.30 2.08 -2.91
C PRO A 97 16.91 1.60 -1.58
N PRO A 98 18.18 1.94 -1.29
CA PRO A 98 18.82 1.57 -0.01
C PRO A 98 18.03 2.02 1.22
N GLU A 99 17.35 3.17 1.17
CA GLU A 99 16.51 3.68 2.25
C GLU A 99 15.33 2.74 2.57
N CYS A 100 14.92 1.90 1.62
CA CYS A 100 13.83 0.94 1.78
C CYS A 100 14.30 -0.43 2.27
N HIS A 101 15.61 -0.65 2.43
CA HIS A 101 16.18 -1.96 2.80
C HIS A 101 15.79 -2.41 4.22
N ASN A 102 15.51 -1.46 5.10
CA ASN A 102 15.02 -1.73 6.44
C ASN A 102 13.58 -1.26 6.56
N ALA A 103 12.70 -2.19 6.91
CA ALA A 103 11.32 -1.91 7.25
C ALA A 103 11.25 -1.29 8.66
N ARG A 104 10.32 -0.35 8.84
CA ARG A 104 10.08 0.30 10.12
C ARG A 104 8.63 0.10 10.54
N VAL A 105 8.42 -0.22 11.81
CA VAL A 105 7.10 -0.56 12.34
C VAL A 105 6.91 0.09 13.71
N ALA A 106 5.70 0.56 14.00
CA ALA A 106 5.29 0.92 15.35
C ALA A 106 4.28 -0.11 15.88
N PHE A 107 4.35 -0.45 17.16
CA PHE A 107 3.49 -1.43 17.78
C PHE A 107 2.94 -0.91 19.10
N LEU A 108 1.66 -0.53 19.07
CA LEU A 108 0.89 -0.06 20.22
C LEU A 108 0.10 -1.24 20.81
N THR A 109 0.39 -1.59 22.05
CA THR A 109 -0.13 -2.79 22.72
C THR A 109 -0.79 -2.46 24.05
N PRO A 110 -1.87 -3.17 24.44
CA PRO A 110 -2.41 -3.11 25.79
C PRO A 110 -1.50 -3.88 26.76
N LYS A 111 -1.34 -3.37 27.99
CA LYS A 111 -0.59 -4.04 29.05
C LYS A 111 -1.50 -4.86 29.96
N GLY A 112 -0.96 -5.94 30.51
CA GLY A 112 -1.70 -6.84 31.41
C GLY A 112 -2.65 -7.80 30.69
N VAL A 113 -2.63 -7.82 29.35
CA VAL A 113 -3.40 -8.74 28.52
C VAL A 113 -2.45 -9.81 27.98
N PRO A 114 -2.66 -11.11 28.29
CA PRO A 114 -1.89 -12.18 27.67
C PRO A 114 -2.09 -12.21 26.15
N SER A 115 -1.03 -12.49 25.39
CA SER A 115 -1.05 -12.46 23.92
C SER A 115 -2.19 -13.27 23.28
N HIS A 116 -2.47 -14.47 23.80
CA HIS A 116 -3.54 -15.33 23.28
C HIS A 116 -4.97 -14.75 23.48
N ARG A 117 -5.13 -13.73 24.33
CA ARG A 117 -6.38 -12.98 24.52
C ARG A 117 -6.40 -11.63 23.80
N MET A 118 -5.29 -11.27 23.17
CA MET A 118 -5.14 -10.05 22.40
C MET A 118 -5.51 -10.30 20.93
N ALA A 119 -6.01 -9.28 20.26
CA ALA A 119 -6.03 -9.25 18.80
C ALA A 119 -5.05 -8.18 18.30
N CYS A 120 -4.61 -8.24 17.05
CA CYS A 120 -3.76 -7.22 16.47
C CYS A 120 -4.21 -6.87 15.05
N VAL A 121 -4.26 -5.58 14.74
CA VAL A 121 -4.51 -5.11 13.36
C VAL A 121 -3.25 -4.43 12.82
N VAL A 122 -2.81 -4.84 11.64
CA VAL A 122 -1.72 -4.21 10.88
C VAL A 122 -2.29 -3.11 9.97
N HIS A 123 -1.86 -1.87 10.16
CA HIS A 123 -2.34 -0.69 9.44
C HIS A 123 -1.36 -0.28 8.33
N LEU A 124 -1.84 -0.31 7.09
CA LEU A 124 -1.07 0.04 5.89
C LEU A 124 -1.34 1.48 5.45
N ALA A 125 -0.29 2.15 4.98
CA ALA A 125 -0.32 3.57 4.64
C ALA A 125 -1.10 3.83 3.34
N GLY A 126 -1.95 4.86 3.34
CA GLY A 126 -2.45 5.47 2.12
C GLY A 126 -1.43 6.39 1.47
N THR A 127 -1.74 6.92 0.28
CA THR A 127 -0.84 7.84 -0.42
C THR A 127 -0.52 9.07 0.43
N GLY A 128 0.77 9.31 0.70
CA GLY A 128 1.25 10.44 1.49
C GLY A 128 1.10 10.31 3.01
N ASP A 129 0.68 9.14 3.51
CA ASP A 129 0.70 8.84 4.94
C ASP A 129 2.11 8.41 5.36
N HIS A 130 2.96 9.41 5.63
CA HIS A 130 4.41 9.21 5.70
C HIS A 130 4.92 8.52 6.96
N THR A 131 4.30 8.75 8.12
CA THR A 131 4.80 8.29 9.42
C THR A 131 3.77 7.39 10.10
N PHE A 132 3.99 7.04 11.37
CA PHE A 132 3.06 6.22 12.14
C PHE A 132 1.85 6.99 12.68
N GLU A 133 1.98 8.31 12.86
CA GLU A 133 1.15 9.09 13.79
C GLU A 133 -0.35 9.02 13.49
N ARG A 134 -0.74 9.23 12.22
CA ARG A 134 -2.16 9.24 11.84
C ARG A 134 -2.84 7.90 12.12
N ARG A 135 -2.14 6.80 11.83
CA ARG A 135 -2.64 5.44 12.05
C ARG A 135 -2.61 5.03 13.53
N LEU A 136 -1.60 5.47 14.30
CA LEU A 136 -1.56 5.25 15.75
C LEU A 136 -2.74 5.91 16.49
N ARG A 137 -3.27 7.04 15.99
CA ARG A 137 -4.48 7.67 16.55
C ARG A 137 -5.72 6.77 16.45
N LEU A 138 -5.77 5.88 15.45
CA LEU A 138 -6.84 4.87 15.33
C LEU A 138 -6.70 3.76 16.38
N GLY A 139 -5.49 3.52 16.88
CA GLY A 139 -5.21 2.45 17.84
C GLY A 139 -5.61 2.76 19.28
N GLY A 140 -5.68 4.03 19.67
CA GLY A 140 -6.04 4.43 21.04
C GLY A 140 -7.38 3.83 21.53
N PRO A 141 -8.48 3.98 20.77
CA PRO A 141 -9.75 3.34 21.10
C PRO A 141 -9.69 1.82 21.12
N LEU A 142 -8.91 1.19 20.24
CA LEU A 142 -8.78 -0.26 20.08
C LEU A 142 -8.15 -0.95 21.30
N LEU A 143 -7.31 -0.24 22.04
CA LEU A 143 -6.71 -0.76 23.28
C LEU A 143 -7.75 -1.17 24.33
N LYS A 144 -8.91 -0.49 24.37
CA LYS A 144 -10.00 -0.81 25.31
C LYS A 144 -10.65 -2.17 25.02
N GLU A 145 -10.54 -2.62 23.78
CA GLU A 145 -11.07 -3.90 23.29
C GLU A 145 -9.99 -5.00 23.27
N ASN A 146 -8.84 -4.76 23.90
CA ASN A 146 -7.66 -5.65 23.86
C ASN A 146 -7.13 -5.87 22.43
N ILE A 147 -7.30 -4.89 21.56
CA ILE A 147 -6.81 -4.91 20.18
C ILE A 147 -5.56 -4.03 20.09
N ALA A 148 -4.42 -4.65 19.85
CA ALA A 148 -3.18 -3.96 19.53
C ALA A 148 -3.19 -3.40 18.10
N THR A 149 -2.40 -2.37 17.87
CA THR A 149 -2.26 -1.70 16.58
C THR A 149 -0.80 -1.73 16.15
N MET A 150 -0.55 -2.38 15.02
CA MET A 150 0.75 -2.41 14.38
C MET A 150 0.71 -1.53 13.13
N VAL A 151 1.68 -0.64 12.97
CA VAL A 151 1.70 0.34 11.88
C VAL A 151 2.99 0.21 11.09
N LEU A 152 2.89 -0.22 9.84
CA LEU A 152 4.04 -0.40 8.94
C LEU A 152 4.33 0.90 8.17
N GLU A 153 5.53 1.47 8.28
CA GLU A 153 5.95 2.58 7.43
C GLU A 153 6.26 2.04 6.03
N SER A 154 5.44 2.41 5.04
CA SER A 154 5.62 1.94 3.67
C SER A 154 6.99 2.36 3.12
N PRO A 155 7.61 1.53 2.26
CA PRO A 155 8.76 1.96 1.46
C PRO A 155 8.41 3.23 0.68
N PHE A 156 9.43 4.03 0.36
CA PHE A 156 9.31 5.35 -0.26
C PHE A 156 8.65 6.45 0.60
N TYR A 157 8.24 6.16 1.84
CA TYR A 157 7.64 7.12 2.76
C TYR A 157 8.44 7.29 4.06
N GLY A 158 8.19 8.39 4.78
CA GLY A 158 8.81 8.65 6.08
C GLY A 158 10.34 8.61 6.01
N GLN A 159 10.95 7.78 6.85
CA GLN A 159 12.40 7.59 6.87
C GLN A 159 12.90 6.69 5.73
N ARG A 160 12.00 6.02 5.01
CA ARG A 160 12.30 5.14 3.87
C ARG A 160 12.16 5.86 2.53
N ARG A 161 11.97 7.18 2.52
CA ARG A 161 11.81 7.99 1.30
C ARG A 161 13.17 8.27 0.64
N PRO A 162 13.36 7.94 -0.66
CA PRO A 162 14.56 8.31 -1.39
C PRO A 162 14.80 9.82 -1.40
N SER A 163 16.07 10.21 -1.34
CA SER A 163 16.49 11.62 -1.26
C SER A 163 15.93 12.52 -2.37
N LEU A 164 15.86 12.01 -3.60
CA LEU A 164 15.34 12.75 -4.76
C LEU A 164 13.80 12.83 -4.80
N GLN A 165 13.11 12.02 -4.00
CA GLN A 165 11.65 12.00 -3.98
C GLN A 165 11.08 13.14 -3.12
N ARG A 166 10.12 13.88 -3.67
CA ARG A 166 9.43 14.96 -2.95
C ARG A 166 8.06 14.50 -2.45
N GLY A 167 7.92 14.43 -1.12
CA GLY A 167 6.68 13.99 -0.48
C GLY A 167 6.27 12.59 -0.95
N ALA A 168 5.00 12.45 -1.33
CA ALA A 168 4.42 11.18 -1.78
C ALA A 168 4.65 10.89 -3.28
N ARG A 169 5.28 11.80 -4.03
CA ARG A 169 5.37 11.75 -5.50
C ARG A 169 6.47 10.81 -5.94
N LEU A 170 6.12 9.53 -6.11
CA LEU A 170 7.03 8.50 -6.63
C LEU A 170 7.64 8.95 -7.96
N LEU A 171 8.94 8.72 -8.13
CA LEU A 171 9.69 9.21 -9.28
C LEU A 171 9.45 8.35 -10.52
N CYS A 172 9.34 7.04 -10.37
CA CYS A 172 9.13 6.10 -11.48
C CYS A 172 7.85 5.27 -11.30
N VAL A 173 7.28 4.78 -12.40
CA VAL A 173 6.16 3.82 -12.35
C VAL A 173 6.57 2.54 -11.63
N SER A 174 7.81 2.06 -11.86
CA SER A 174 8.38 0.93 -11.12
C SER A 174 8.35 1.12 -9.60
N ASP A 175 8.53 2.35 -9.10
CA ASP A 175 8.57 2.63 -7.67
C ASP A 175 7.21 2.35 -7.01
N LEU A 176 6.11 2.53 -7.74
CA LEU A 176 4.77 2.21 -7.25
C LEU A 176 4.60 0.70 -7.05
N LEU A 177 5.06 -0.10 -8.01
CA LEU A 177 5.01 -1.55 -7.93
C LEU A 177 5.97 -2.08 -6.85
N LEU A 178 7.19 -1.52 -6.76
CA LEU A 178 8.14 -1.84 -5.68
C LEU A 178 7.54 -1.53 -4.31
N LEU A 179 6.89 -0.37 -4.17
CA LEU A 179 6.23 0.04 -2.93
C LEU A 179 5.18 -1.00 -2.52
N GLY A 180 4.31 -1.38 -3.46
CA GLY A 180 3.25 -2.36 -3.22
C GLY A 180 3.81 -3.73 -2.84
N SER A 181 4.70 -4.28 -3.66
CA SER A 181 5.30 -5.61 -3.44
C SER A 181 5.98 -5.73 -2.08
N ALA A 182 6.81 -4.74 -1.72
CA ALA A 182 7.49 -4.73 -0.43
C ALA A 182 6.51 -4.54 0.74
N THR A 183 5.53 -3.65 0.62
CA THR A 183 4.49 -3.46 1.67
C THR A 183 3.72 -4.75 1.92
N ILE A 184 3.30 -5.46 0.87
CA ILE A 184 2.53 -6.70 0.97
C ILE A 184 3.39 -7.81 1.61
N GLY A 185 4.64 -7.97 1.15
CA GLY A 185 5.57 -8.95 1.71
C GLY A 185 5.87 -8.70 3.19
N GLU A 186 6.19 -7.46 3.55
CA GLU A 186 6.51 -7.07 4.93
C GLU A 186 5.29 -7.23 5.86
N ALA A 187 4.09 -6.86 5.40
CA ALA A 187 2.87 -7.04 6.18
C ALA A 187 2.54 -8.51 6.42
N ARG A 188 2.71 -9.38 5.41
CA ARG A 188 2.53 -10.84 5.57
C ARG A 188 3.54 -11.41 6.56
N SER A 189 4.79 -10.95 6.53
CA SER A 189 5.83 -11.34 7.50
C SER A 189 5.53 -10.86 8.91
N LEU A 190 4.98 -9.65 9.08
CA LEU A 190 4.56 -9.13 10.39
C LEU A 190 3.39 -9.92 10.98
N LEU A 191 2.40 -10.27 10.15
CA LEU A 191 1.30 -11.17 10.56
C LEU A 191 1.85 -12.54 11.00
N HIS A 192 2.78 -13.09 10.24
CA HIS A 192 3.41 -14.35 10.64
C HIS A 192 4.18 -14.24 11.97
N TRP A 193 4.94 -13.16 12.16
CA TRP A 193 5.67 -12.88 13.40
C TRP A 193 4.75 -12.67 14.62
N LEU A 194 3.59 -12.03 14.42
CA LEU A 194 2.58 -11.86 15.47
C LEU A 194 2.05 -13.21 15.98
N ASP A 195 1.87 -14.18 15.08
CA ASP A 195 1.43 -15.53 15.41
C ASP A 195 2.56 -16.36 16.04
N SER A 196 3.71 -16.47 15.35
CA SER A 196 4.78 -17.38 15.74
C SER A 196 5.59 -16.91 16.96
N GLU A 197 5.85 -15.61 17.07
CA GLU A 197 6.74 -15.06 18.11
C GLU A 197 5.99 -14.38 19.25
N GLU A 198 4.95 -13.58 18.95
CA GLU A 198 4.18 -12.89 20.00
C GLU A 198 3.02 -13.73 20.53
N GLY A 199 2.57 -14.77 19.81
CA GLY A 199 1.47 -15.66 20.22
C GLY A 199 0.08 -15.03 20.11
N ILE A 200 -0.12 -14.11 19.16
CA ILE A 200 -1.39 -13.42 18.90
C ILE A 200 -2.13 -14.13 17.75
N GLY A 201 -3.11 -14.96 18.08
CA GLY A 201 -3.85 -15.75 17.09
C GLY A 201 -5.00 -15.01 16.37
N LYS A 202 -5.45 -13.85 16.87
CA LYS A 202 -6.51 -13.04 16.24
C LYS A 202 -5.90 -11.85 15.53
N MET A 203 -5.78 -11.94 14.21
CA MET A 203 -5.09 -10.92 13.42
C MET A 203 -5.98 -10.29 12.36
N GLY A 204 -5.70 -9.03 12.06
CA GLY A 204 -6.31 -8.29 10.97
C GLY A 204 -5.32 -7.42 10.22
N VAL A 205 -5.72 -6.99 9.02
CA VAL A 205 -5.01 -6.02 8.20
C VAL A 205 -5.99 -4.98 7.67
N CYS A 206 -5.62 -3.71 7.71
CA CYS A 206 -6.44 -2.63 7.21
C CYS A 206 -5.61 -1.56 6.50
N GLY A 207 -6.26 -0.73 5.70
CA GLY A 207 -5.60 0.42 5.11
C GLY A 207 -6.57 1.30 4.32
N LEU A 208 -6.16 2.56 4.12
CA LEU A 208 -6.93 3.57 3.41
C LEU A 208 -6.42 3.75 1.98
N SER A 209 -7.32 3.81 0.99
CA SER A 209 -6.99 4.04 -0.42
C SER A 209 -5.94 3.02 -0.93
N MET A 210 -4.73 3.46 -1.30
CA MET A 210 -3.60 2.59 -1.64
C MET A 210 -3.32 1.53 -0.55
N GLY A 211 -3.36 1.91 0.73
CA GLY A 211 -3.18 0.97 1.84
C GLY A 211 -4.28 -0.08 1.90
N GLY A 212 -5.50 0.24 1.45
CA GLY A 212 -6.61 -0.71 1.39
C GLY A 212 -6.46 -1.72 0.25
N VAL A 213 -5.92 -1.28 -0.91
CA VAL A 213 -5.51 -2.19 -2.01
C VAL A 213 -4.50 -3.21 -1.47
N HIS A 214 -3.45 -2.74 -0.78
CA HIS A 214 -2.47 -3.64 -0.18
C HIS A 214 -3.07 -4.53 0.91
N ALA A 215 -4.00 -4.03 1.72
CA ALA A 215 -4.67 -4.84 2.75
C ALA A 215 -5.49 -5.97 2.13
N ALA A 216 -6.20 -5.71 1.03
CA ALA A 216 -6.93 -6.73 0.28
C ALA A 216 -5.98 -7.82 -0.26
N MET A 217 -4.84 -7.42 -0.85
CA MET A 217 -3.83 -8.37 -1.35
C MET A 217 -3.18 -9.16 -0.21
N VAL A 218 -2.87 -8.53 0.93
CA VAL A 218 -2.33 -9.21 2.12
C VAL A 218 -3.33 -10.24 2.64
N GLY A 219 -4.59 -9.87 2.83
CA GLY A 219 -5.64 -10.79 3.31
C GLY A 219 -5.91 -11.95 2.36
N SER A 220 -5.80 -11.71 1.05
CA SER A 220 -5.89 -12.73 0.01
C SER A 220 -4.72 -13.73 0.06
N LEU A 221 -3.49 -13.21 0.18
CA LEU A 221 -2.26 -14.01 0.06
C LEU A 221 -1.78 -14.62 1.38
N HIS A 222 -2.33 -14.24 2.53
CA HIS A 222 -1.88 -14.78 3.81
C HIS A 222 -2.32 -16.26 3.96
N PRO A 223 -1.45 -17.17 4.44
CA PRO A 223 -1.77 -18.60 4.48
C PRO A 223 -2.86 -18.96 5.49
N THR A 224 -3.03 -18.16 6.55
CA THR A 224 -4.06 -18.34 7.57
C THR A 224 -5.16 -17.26 7.46
N PRO A 225 -6.36 -17.49 8.02
CA PRO A 225 -7.43 -16.49 8.01
C PRO A 225 -7.03 -15.19 8.73
N VAL A 226 -7.16 -14.05 8.03
CA VAL A 226 -6.89 -12.70 8.56
C VAL A 226 -8.11 -11.81 8.29
N ALA A 227 -8.58 -11.10 9.33
CA ALA A 227 -9.65 -10.13 9.16
C ALA A 227 -9.16 -8.97 8.28
N THR A 228 -9.88 -8.63 7.22
CA THR A 228 -9.37 -7.71 6.18
C THR A 228 -10.31 -6.53 6.01
N LEU A 229 -9.79 -5.30 6.16
CA LEU A 229 -10.55 -4.06 6.04
C LEU A 229 -9.92 -3.11 5.01
N PRO A 230 -10.26 -3.25 3.72
CA PRO A 230 -9.95 -2.27 2.69
C PRO A 230 -10.90 -1.07 2.84
N PHE A 231 -10.35 0.10 3.19
CA PHE A 231 -11.14 1.30 3.44
C PHE A 231 -10.96 2.34 2.33
N LEU A 232 -12.04 2.66 1.62
CA LEU A 232 -12.08 3.59 0.49
C LEU A 232 -11.01 3.30 -0.56
N SER A 233 -10.76 2.01 -0.81
CA SER A 233 -9.75 1.54 -1.78
C SER A 233 -10.35 1.38 -3.16
N PRO A 234 -9.67 1.86 -4.23
CA PRO A 234 -9.99 1.42 -5.58
C PRO A 234 -9.68 -0.08 -5.72
N HIS A 235 -10.21 -0.75 -6.76
CA HIS A 235 -9.83 -2.14 -7.03
C HIS A 235 -8.41 -2.26 -7.62
N SER A 236 -7.87 -1.19 -8.20
CA SER A 236 -6.50 -1.14 -8.74
C SER A 236 -5.95 0.29 -8.80
N ALA A 237 -4.64 0.42 -9.01
CA ALA A 237 -4.00 1.70 -9.28
C ALA A 237 -4.43 2.32 -10.62
N VAL A 238 -4.98 1.53 -11.56
CA VAL A 238 -5.53 2.04 -12.83
C VAL A 238 -6.61 3.08 -12.56
N VAL A 239 -7.54 2.78 -11.65
CA VAL A 239 -8.63 3.68 -11.27
C VAL A 239 -8.09 5.00 -10.75
N ALA A 240 -7.01 4.99 -9.97
CA ALA A 240 -6.44 6.21 -9.40
C ALA A 240 -5.71 7.06 -10.45
N PHE A 241 -4.83 6.44 -11.25
CA PHE A 241 -3.88 7.14 -12.12
C PHE A 241 -4.38 7.33 -13.56
N CYS A 242 -5.28 6.50 -14.07
CA CYS A 242 -5.76 6.59 -15.46
C CYS A 242 -7.16 7.23 -15.55
N GLU A 243 -8.03 6.95 -14.57
CA GLU A 243 -9.44 7.37 -14.61
C GLU A 243 -9.73 8.51 -13.62
N GLY A 244 -9.19 8.40 -12.41
CA GLY A 244 -9.41 9.28 -11.29
C GLY A 244 -8.50 10.51 -11.25
N ILE A 245 -8.46 11.16 -10.09
CA ILE A 245 -7.88 12.50 -9.96
C ILE A 245 -6.35 12.54 -10.16
N LEU A 246 -5.66 11.42 -9.89
CA LEU A 246 -4.19 11.38 -10.02
C LEU A 246 -3.73 11.37 -11.48
N LYS A 247 -4.64 11.18 -12.45
CA LYS A 247 -4.31 11.39 -13.87
C LYS A 247 -3.84 12.81 -14.15
N HIS A 248 -4.33 13.81 -13.42
CA HIS A 248 -3.87 15.20 -13.55
C HIS A 248 -2.54 15.46 -12.84
N ALA A 249 -2.15 14.57 -11.93
CA ALA A 249 -0.90 14.61 -11.20
C ALA A 249 0.19 13.71 -11.84
N THR A 250 -0.07 13.10 -13.00
CA THR A 250 0.85 12.16 -13.65
C THR A 250 1.67 12.87 -14.72
N ALA A 251 2.99 12.62 -14.74
CA ALA A 251 3.92 13.20 -15.72
C ALA A 251 3.85 12.49 -17.08
N TRP A 252 2.69 12.55 -17.74
CA TRP A 252 2.45 11.82 -18.99
C TRP A 252 3.47 12.13 -20.10
N GLU A 253 3.93 13.38 -20.17
CA GLU A 253 4.94 13.78 -21.16
C GLU A 253 6.29 13.13 -20.89
N ALA A 254 6.74 13.08 -19.63
CA ALA A 254 7.99 12.39 -19.28
C ALA A 254 7.93 10.90 -19.63
N LEU A 255 6.78 10.26 -19.37
CA LEU A 255 6.54 8.86 -19.75
C LEU A 255 6.53 8.65 -21.26
N ARG A 256 6.00 9.61 -22.03
CA ARG A 256 6.00 9.57 -23.49
C ARG A 256 7.41 9.73 -24.07
N GLU A 257 8.16 10.70 -23.55
CA GLU A 257 9.52 11.02 -24.00
C GLU A 257 10.49 9.85 -23.81
N GLU A 258 10.44 9.15 -22.67
CA GLU A 258 11.27 7.96 -22.43
C GLU A 258 11.00 6.83 -23.44
N LEU A 259 9.72 6.61 -23.80
CA LEU A 259 9.36 5.57 -24.77
C LEU A 259 9.72 5.98 -26.19
N ALA A 260 9.56 7.25 -26.56
CA ALA A 260 9.97 7.77 -27.86
C ALA A 260 11.49 7.71 -28.08
N ALA A 261 12.29 7.67 -27.02
CA ALA A 261 13.72 7.44 -27.10
C ALA A 261 14.09 5.97 -27.38
N GLN A 262 13.17 5.03 -27.13
CA GLN A 262 13.41 3.58 -27.23
C GLN A 262 12.65 2.91 -28.40
N HIS A 263 11.53 3.49 -28.85
CA HIS A 263 10.65 2.97 -29.90
C HIS A 263 10.20 4.10 -30.85
N ALA A 264 9.45 3.77 -31.90
CA ALA A 264 8.80 4.78 -32.74
C ALA A 264 7.92 5.73 -31.90
N ALA A 265 7.77 6.99 -32.34
CA ALA A 265 7.03 8.01 -31.60
C ALA A 265 5.63 7.53 -31.17
N MET A 266 5.44 7.33 -29.87
CA MET A 266 4.17 6.90 -29.30
C MET A 266 3.24 8.09 -29.03
N THR A 267 1.97 7.90 -29.32
CA THR A 267 0.89 8.83 -28.97
C THR A 267 0.62 8.80 -27.46
N LEU A 268 0.03 9.89 -26.95
CA LEU A 268 -0.35 9.98 -25.53
C LEU A 268 -1.36 8.90 -25.12
N GLU A 269 -2.22 8.45 -26.04
CA GLU A 269 -3.19 7.38 -25.77
C GLU A 269 -2.50 6.02 -25.62
N GLU A 270 -1.49 5.71 -26.43
CA GLU A 270 -0.69 4.49 -26.28
C GLU A 270 0.10 4.47 -24.96
N VAL A 271 0.61 5.63 -24.52
CA VAL A 271 1.27 5.78 -23.20
C VAL A 271 0.30 5.50 -22.05
N LYS A 272 -0.93 6.02 -22.14
CA LYS A 272 -1.98 5.72 -21.15
C LYS A 272 -2.38 4.25 -21.16
N GLU A 273 -2.43 3.63 -22.34
CA GLU A 273 -2.73 2.20 -22.46
C GLU A 273 -1.64 1.33 -21.85
N ARG A 274 -0.35 1.66 -22.08
CA ARG A 274 0.76 1.02 -21.39
C ARG A 274 0.63 1.17 -19.87
N MET A 275 0.28 2.36 -19.38
CA MET A 275 0.08 2.60 -17.95
C MET A 275 -1.05 1.71 -17.40
N ARG A 276 -2.17 1.60 -18.12
CA ARG A 276 -3.27 0.70 -17.74
C ARG A 276 -2.79 -0.75 -17.63
N ASN A 277 -2.04 -1.24 -18.62
CA ASN A 277 -1.51 -2.60 -18.62
C ASN A 277 -0.58 -2.86 -17.44
N VAL A 278 0.39 -1.97 -17.20
CA VAL A 278 1.32 -2.07 -16.07
C VAL A 278 0.57 -2.06 -14.73
N LEU A 279 -0.35 -1.11 -14.54
CA LEU A 279 -1.07 -0.96 -13.28
C LEU A 279 -2.17 -2.01 -13.08
N SER A 280 -2.58 -2.73 -14.13
CA SER A 280 -3.52 -3.86 -14.02
C SER A 280 -3.01 -5.00 -13.13
N HIS A 281 -1.69 -5.06 -12.90
CA HIS A 281 -1.08 -6.00 -11.97
C HIS A 281 -1.42 -5.71 -10.50
N THR A 282 -1.95 -4.52 -10.22
CA THR A 282 -2.44 -4.14 -8.89
C THR A 282 -3.94 -4.40 -8.71
N ASP A 283 -4.58 -5.08 -9.66
CA ASP A 283 -6.02 -5.37 -9.56
C ASP A 283 -6.30 -6.49 -8.57
N VAL A 284 -6.96 -6.14 -7.46
CA VAL A 284 -7.29 -7.07 -6.37
C VAL A 284 -8.20 -8.21 -6.81
N THR A 285 -8.94 -8.06 -7.91
CA THR A 285 -9.82 -9.12 -8.46
C THR A 285 -9.04 -10.28 -9.08
N ARG A 286 -7.74 -10.08 -9.35
CA ARG A 286 -6.83 -11.10 -9.88
C ARG A 286 -6.15 -11.92 -8.79
N PHE A 287 -6.41 -11.61 -7.52
CA PHE A 287 -5.85 -12.31 -6.37
C PHE A 287 -6.84 -13.36 -5.85
N PRO A 288 -6.37 -14.43 -5.18
CA PRO A 288 -7.23 -15.45 -4.60
C PRO A 288 -8.28 -14.87 -3.64
N ILE A 289 -9.39 -15.58 -3.47
CA ILE A 289 -10.35 -15.24 -2.42
C ILE A 289 -9.67 -15.45 -1.04
N PRO A 290 -9.76 -14.49 -0.10
CA PRO A 290 -9.23 -14.65 1.26
C PRO A 290 -9.73 -15.93 1.93
N LYS A 291 -8.90 -16.54 2.78
CA LYS A 291 -9.22 -17.83 3.45
C LYS A 291 -10.52 -17.81 4.26
N ASN A 292 -10.92 -16.63 4.75
CA ASN A 292 -12.22 -16.42 5.38
C ASN A 292 -12.89 -15.15 4.82
N PRO A 293 -13.71 -15.27 3.77
CA PRO A 293 -14.41 -14.13 3.16
C PRO A 293 -15.36 -13.40 4.13
N ASN A 294 -15.92 -14.12 5.11
CA ASN A 294 -16.83 -13.53 6.10
C ASN A 294 -16.11 -12.60 7.10
N ALA A 295 -14.77 -12.63 7.14
CA ALA A 295 -13.96 -11.72 7.94
C ALA A 295 -13.46 -10.50 7.13
N VAL A 296 -13.98 -10.30 5.92
CA VAL A 296 -13.63 -9.17 5.06
C VAL A 296 -14.74 -8.12 5.10
N ILE A 297 -14.38 -6.88 5.41
CA ILE A 297 -15.30 -5.75 5.40
C ILE A 297 -14.78 -4.74 4.38
N PHE A 298 -15.51 -4.55 3.28
CA PHE A 298 -15.20 -3.51 2.32
C PHE A 298 -15.96 -2.24 2.68
N VAL A 299 -15.24 -1.12 2.79
CA VAL A 299 -15.87 0.20 2.85
C VAL A 299 -15.55 0.92 1.55
N ALA A 300 -16.54 1.09 0.69
CA ALA A 300 -16.40 1.77 -0.59
C ALA A 300 -17.19 3.08 -0.60
N ALA A 301 -16.69 4.07 -1.34
CA ALA A 301 -17.49 5.23 -1.71
C ALA A 301 -18.29 4.86 -2.96
N THR A 302 -19.59 5.07 -2.93
CA THR A 302 -20.44 4.98 -4.13
C THR A 302 -20.77 6.38 -4.61
N VAL A 303 -20.60 6.63 -5.91
CA VAL A 303 -21.24 7.77 -6.56
C VAL A 303 -22.60 7.27 -7.01
N SER A 304 -23.66 7.68 -6.32
CA SER A 304 -25.02 7.51 -6.84
C SER A 304 -25.17 8.45 -8.04
N ILE A 305 -25.04 7.89 -9.25
CA ILE A 305 -25.31 8.62 -10.50
C ILE A 305 -26.82 8.65 -10.73
#